data_AF-A0A6B9YBF0-F1
#
_entry.id   AF-A0A6B9YBF0-F1
#
_cell.length_a   1.000
_cell.length_b   1.000
_cell.length_c   1.000
_cell.angle_alpha   90.00
_cell.angle_beta   90.00
_cell.angle_gamma   90.00
#
_symmetry.space_group_name_H-M   'P 1'
#
loop_
_entity.id
_entity.type
_entity.pdbx_description
1 polymer ?
#
loop_
_entity_poly.entity_id
_entity_poly.type
_entity_poly.pdbx_seq_one_letter_code
_entity_poly.pdbx_strand_id
1 'polypeptide(L)'
;MNPLFEWAVNPAKLAPLGFTDAHIHFGAGFLAIIAFYFFFRPIIRWFIALNWKKALTFLTVSGIYLFITTWIELYQGLTGTGNMEWRDLANSTLAMISFGIYLFISHLISSIINYMKTRKKKTVPQQNARV
;
A
#
# COMPACT_ATOMS: atom_id res chain seq x y z
N MET A 1 -27.27 -2.16 -8.37
CA MET A 1 -27.07 -0.85 -7.70
C MET A 1 -26.52 -1.10 -6.31
N ASN A 2 -25.48 -0.38 -5.89
CA ASN A 2 -24.65 -0.70 -4.71
C ASN A 2 -25.14 0.12 -3.48
N PRO A 3 -25.57 -0.53 -2.37
CA PRO A 3 -26.23 0.14 -1.23
C PRO A 3 -25.37 1.20 -0.53
N LEU A 4 -24.04 1.10 -0.60
CA LEU A 4 -23.14 2.11 -0.04
C LEU A 4 -23.25 3.48 -0.74
N PHE A 5 -23.63 3.50 -2.01
CA PHE A 5 -23.70 4.71 -2.81
C PHE A 5 -25.00 5.50 -2.56
N GLU A 6 -26.12 4.79 -2.33
CA GLU A 6 -27.42 5.40 -1.99
C GLU A 6 -27.43 6.08 -0.62
N TRP A 7 -26.58 5.62 0.32
CA TRP A 7 -26.42 6.28 1.61
C TRP A 7 -25.76 7.66 1.49
N ALA A 8 -24.81 7.82 0.57
CA ALA A 8 -24.05 9.07 0.42
C ALA A 8 -24.74 10.07 -0.53
N VAL A 9 -25.36 9.58 -1.61
CA VAL A 9 -25.95 10.43 -2.65
C VAL A 9 -27.26 9.80 -3.15
N ASN A 10 -28.34 10.57 -3.18
CA ASN A 10 -29.62 10.13 -3.75
C ASN A 10 -29.71 10.54 -5.24
N PRO A 11 -29.47 9.62 -6.20
CA PRO A 11 -29.43 9.96 -7.62
C PRO A 11 -30.79 10.44 -8.16
N ALA A 12 -31.91 10.00 -7.57
CA ALA A 12 -33.25 10.42 -7.99
C ALA A 12 -33.51 11.92 -7.78
N LYS A 13 -32.78 12.55 -6.85
CA LYS A 13 -32.87 14.01 -6.60
C LYS A 13 -31.93 14.83 -7.49
N LEU A 14 -30.91 14.20 -8.06
CA LEU A 14 -29.89 14.86 -8.89
C LEU A 14 -30.18 14.74 -10.39
N ALA A 15 -30.88 13.67 -10.81
CA ALA A 15 -31.29 13.48 -12.19
C ALA A 15 -32.11 14.66 -12.77
N PRO A 16 -33.04 15.30 -12.03
CA PRO A 16 -33.77 16.48 -12.53
C PRO A 16 -32.88 17.72 -12.72
N LEU A 17 -31.70 17.78 -12.09
CA LEU A 17 -30.72 18.87 -12.22
C LEU A 17 -29.76 18.66 -13.40
N GLY A 18 -29.97 17.63 -14.22
CA GLY A 18 -29.11 17.30 -15.36
C GLY A 18 -27.85 16.51 -14.99
N PHE A 19 -27.70 16.10 -13.73
CA PHE A 19 -26.58 15.24 -13.32
C PHE A 19 -26.85 13.80 -13.73
N THR A 20 -25.92 13.24 -14.51
CA THR A 20 -25.91 11.82 -14.88
C THR A 20 -25.09 11.01 -13.87
N ASP A 21 -25.32 9.70 -13.85
CA ASP A 21 -24.58 8.75 -13.02
C ASP A 21 -23.06 8.84 -13.23
N ALA A 22 -22.61 9.06 -14.48
CA ALA A 22 -21.21 9.26 -14.83
C ALA A 22 -20.59 10.49 -14.12
N HIS A 23 -21.33 11.60 -14.01
CA HIS A 23 -20.86 12.79 -13.32
C HIS A 23 -20.72 12.55 -11.82
N ILE A 24 -21.64 11.81 -11.21
CA ILE A 24 -21.58 11.47 -9.79
C ILE A 24 -20.38 10.54 -9.52
N HIS A 25 -20.19 9.51 -10.35
CA HIS A 25 -19.03 8.62 -10.25
C HIS A 25 -17.70 9.37 -10.42
N PHE A 26 -17.61 10.27 -11.39
CA PHE A 26 -16.43 11.11 -11.59
C PHE A 26 -16.17 12.00 -10.37
N GLY A 27 -17.18 12.72 -9.88
CA GLY A 27 -17.06 13.61 -8.74
C GLY A 27 -16.65 12.88 -7.46
N ALA A 28 -17.29 11.75 -7.17
CA ALA A 28 -16.94 10.91 -6.03
C ALA A 28 -15.50 10.37 -6.14
N GLY A 29 -15.10 9.88 -7.31
CA GLY A 29 -13.74 9.40 -7.56
C GLY A 29 -12.68 10.49 -7.39
N PHE A 30 -12.95 11.68 -7.93
CA PHE A 30 -12.05 12.82 -7.82
C PHE A 30 -11.87 13.29 -6.37
N LEU A 31 -12.97 13.39 -5.61
CA LEU A 31 -12.91 13.73 -4.19
C LEU A 31 -12.18 12.68 -3.36
N ALA A 32 -12.40 11.40 -3.66
CA ALA A 32 -11.67 10.31 -3.01
C ALA A 32 -10.15 10.39 -3.26
N ILE A 33 -9.73 10.68 -4.50
CA ILE A 33 -8.32 10.86 -4.84
C ILE A 33 -7.71 12.03 -4.04
N ILE A 34 -8.40 13.17 -3.96
CA ILE A 34 -7.94 14.33 -3.18
C ILE A 34 -7.79 13.95 -1.71
N ALA A 35 -8.80 13.30 -1.13
CA ALA A 35 -8.78 12.88 0.26
C ALA A 35 -7.60 11.93 0.54
N PHE A 36 -7.41 10.90 -0.29
CA PHE A 36 -6.28 9.98 -0.16
C PHE A 36 -4.93 10.68 -0.35
N TYR A 37 -4.81 11.61 -1.30
CA TYR A 37 -3.57 12.36 -1.49
C TYR A 37 -3.18 13.12 -0.21
N PHE A 38 -4.11 13.88 0.37
CA PHE A 38 -3.83 14.63 1.60
C PHE A 38 -3.58 13.73 2.80
N PHE A 39 -4.27 12.59 2.88
CA PHE A 39 -4.09 11.61 3.95
C PHE A 39 -2.73 10.89 3.87
N PHE A 40 -2.31 10.44 2.69
CA PHE A 40 -1.05 9.70 2.52
C PHE A 40 0.18 10.61 2.45
N ARG A 41 0.05 11.89 2.07
CA ARG A 41 1.16 12.85 2.03
C ARG A 41 1.97 12.92 3.35
N PRO A 42 1.38 13.10 4.55
CA PRO A 42 2.14 13.09 5.79
C PRO A 42 2.79 11.73 6.09
N ILE A 43 2.10 10.63 5.76
CA ILE A 43 2.63 9.27 5.93
C ILE A 43 3.90 9.10 5.09
N ILE A 44 3.87 9.43 3.80
CA ILE A 44 5.04 9.33 2.91
C ILE A 44 6.19 10.19 3.43
N ARG A 45 5.92 11.42 3.89
CA ARG A 45 6.94 12.30 4.49
C ARG A 45 7.58 11.65 5.71
N TRP A 46 6.80 10.97 6.55
CA TRP A 46 7.30 10.28 7.73
C TRP A 46 8.23 9.12 7.36
N PHE A 47 7.86 8.30 6.36
CA PHE A 47 8.74 7.24 5.84
C PHE A 47 10.06 7.78 5.30
N ILE A 48 10.04 8.92 4.60
CA ILE A 48 11.24 9.57 4.10
C ILE A 48 12.11 10.08 5.25
N ALA A 49 11.52 10.74 6.24
CA ALA A 49 12.23 11.28 7.41
C ALA A 49 12.92 10.18 8.23
N LEU A 50 12.31 8.98 8.32
CA LEU A 50 12.88 7.82 9.00
C LEU A 50 13.90 7.05 8.14
N ASN A 51 14.21 7.50 6.92
CA ASN A 51 15.04 6.78 5.95
C ASN A 51 14.52 5.36 5.61
N TRP A 52 13.21 5.14 5.71
CA TRP A 52 12.57 3.85 5.44
C TRP A 52 12.31 3.61 3.95
N LYS A 53 13.29 3.93 3.10
CA LYS A 53 13.19 3.83 1.62
C LYS A 53 12.76 2.44 1.17
N LYS A 54 13.28 1.39 1.80
CA LYS A 54 12.93 -0.01 1.49
C LYS A 54 11.45 -0.32 1.74
N ALA A 55 10.90 0.18 2.85
CA ALA A 55 9.49 -0.02 3.16
C ALA A 55 8.59 0.76 2.20
N LEU A 56 9.00 1.97 1.80
CA LEU A 56 8.30 2.75 0.78
C LEU A 56 8.32 2.03 -0.58
N THR A 57 9.45 1.45 -0.99
CA THR A 57 9.54 0.64 -2.21
C THR A 57 8.62 -0.58 -2.14
N PHE A 58 8.63 -1.30 -1.01
CA PHE A 58 7.72 -2.42 -0.80
C PHE A 58 6.26 -2.00 -0.96
N LEU A 59 5.81 -0.96 -0.23
CA LEU A 59 4.43 -0.48 -0.30
C LEU A 59 4.02 -0.08 -1.73
N THR A 60 4.89 0.62 -2.45
CA THR A 60 4.60 1.03 -3.83
C THR A 60 4.47 -0.17 -4.77
N VAL A 61 5.43 -1.10 -4.74
CA VAL A 61 5.40 -2.29 -5.61
C VAL A 61 4.20 -3.17 -5.27
N SER A 62 3.94 -3.38 -3.98
CA SER A 62 2.79 -4.12 -3.47
C SER A 62 1.45 -3.48 -3.87
N GLY A 63 1.33 -2.16 -3.80
CA GLY A 63 0.13 -1.45 -4.23
C GLY A 63 -0.12 -1.55 -5.73
N ILE A 64 0.93 -1.42 -6.55
CA ILE A 64 0.83 -1.62 -8.01
C ILE A 64 0.40 -3.05 -8.32
N TYR A 65 1.02 -4.04 -7.67
CA TYR A 65 0.66 -5.45 -7.85
C TYR A 65 -0.81 -5.70 -7.50
N LEU A 66 -1.28 -5.27 -6.33
CA LEU A 66 -2.69 -5.42 -5.93
C LEU A 66 -3.65 -4.72 -6.88
N PHE A 67 -3.29 -3.54 -7.37
CA PHE A 67 -4.11 -2.82 -8.35
C PHE A 67 -4.26 -3.62 -9.64
N ILE A 68 -3.15 -4.16 -10.16
CA ILE A 68 -3.15 -4.97 -11.38
C ILE A 68 -3.96 -6.27 -11.18
N THR A 69 -3.74 -7.00 -10.09
CA THR A 69 -4.48 -8.25 -9.83
C THR A 69 -5.97 -7.98 -9.68
N THR A 70 -6.35 -6.94 -8.93
CA THR A 70 -7.76 -6.55 -8.77
C THR A 70 -8.38 -6.16 -10.11
N TRP A 71 -7.65 -5.43 -10.95
CA TRP A 71 -8.11 -5.04 -12.27
C TRP A 71 -8.36 -6.25 -13.17
N ILE A 72 -7.46 -7.24 -13.16
CA ILE A 72 -7.60 -8.48 -13.92
C ILE A 72 -8.82 -9.28 -13.46
N GLU A 73 -8.97 -9.48 -12.15
CA GLU A 73 -10.13 -10.18 -11.56
C GLU A 73 -11.46 -9.48 -11.90
N LEU A 74 -11.48 -8.14 -11.81
CA LEU A 74 -12.65 -7.36 -12.17
C LEU A 74 -12.98 -7.49 -13.66
N TYR A 75 -11.95 -7.44 -14.53
CA TYR A 75 -12.11 -7.63 -15.96
C TYR A 75 -12.71 -9.00 -16.27
N GLN A 76 -12.16 -10.07 -15.69
CA GLN A 76 -12.66 -11.45 -15.84
C GLN A 76 -14.12 -11.58 -15.37
N GLY A 77 -14.47 -10.97 -14.24
CA GLY A 77 -15.84 -10.92 -13.74
C GLY A 77 -16.82 -10.21 -14.68
N LEU A 78 -16.37 -9.15 -15.37
CA LEU A 78 -17.20 -8.40 -16.33
C LEU A 78 -17.35 -9.13 -17.67
N THR A 79 -16.30 -9.78 -18.17
CA THR A 79 -16.31 -10.47 -19.46
C THR A 79 -16.83 -11.91 -19.37
N GLY A 80 -17.12 -12.41 -18.16
CA GLY A 80 -17.52 -13.80 -17.93
C GLY A 80 -16.43 -14.81 -18.31
N THR A 81 -15.19 -14.34 -18.48
CA THR A 81 -14.04 -15.16 -18.81
C THR A 81 -13.34 -15.55 -17.52
N GLY A 82 -13.64 -16.74 -17.00
CA GLY A 82 -13.14 -17.20 -15.70
C GLY A 82 -14.14 -16.98 -14.56
N ASN A 83 -13.85 -17.58 -13.41
CA ASN A 83 -14.65 -17.42 -12.20
C ASN A 83 -13.97 -16.36 -11.33
N MET A 84 -14.57 -15.20 -11.15
CA MET A 84 -14.04 -14.17 -10.25
C MET A 84 -14.07 -14.72 -8.82
N GLU A 85 -12.92 -15.17 -8.32
CA GLU A 85 -12.82 -15.74 -6.99
C GLU A 85 -12.17 -14.74 -6.05
N TRP A 86 -12.95 -14.25 -5.07
CA TRP A 86 -12.43 -13.45 -3.95
C TRP A 86 -11.26 -14.14 -3.22
N ARG A 87 -11.20 -15.47 -3.32
CA ARG A 87 -10.09 -16.29 -2.83
C ARG A 87 -8.76 -15.95 -3.51
N ASP A 88 -8.74 -15.64 -4.80
CA ASP A 88 -7.52 -15.34 -5.54
C ASP A 88 -6.97 -13.96 -5.17
N LEU A 89 -7.85 -12.99 -4.93
CA LEU A 89 -7.47 -11.70 -4.37
C LEU A 89 -6.95 -11.85 -2.92
N ALA A 90 -7.60 -12.68 -2.10
CA ALA A 90 -7.15 -12.97 -0.74
C ALA A 90 -5.77 -13.65 -0.72
N ASN A 91 -5.53 -14.62 -1.62
CA ASN A 91 -4.25 -15.29 -1.78
C ASN A 91 -3.15 -14.32 -2.24
N SER A 92 -3.46 -13.44 -3.20
CA SER A 92 -2.54 -12.39 -3.66
C SER A 92 -2.17 -11.43 -2.53
N THR A 93 -3.15 -11.07 -1.71
CA THR A 93 -2.95 -10.24 -0.50
C THR A 93 -2.09 -10.96 0.55
N LEU A 94 -2.33 -12.26 0.76
CA LEU A 94 -1.55 -13.09 1.69
C LEU A 94 -0.08 -13.21 1.25
N ALA A 95 0.17 -13.39 -0.05
CA ALA A 95 1.52 -13.42 -0.60
C ALA A 95 2.26 -12.09 -0.36
N MET A 96 1.56 -10.97 -0.58
CA MET A 96 2.08 -9.63 -0.31
C MET A 96 2.45 -9.44 1.18
N ILE A 97 1.55 -9.81 2.10
CA ILE A 97 1.80 -9.74 3.55
C ILE A 97 3.00 -10.61 3.93
N SER A 98 3.05 -11.85 3.42
CA SER A 98 4.14 -12.79 3.69
C SER A 98 5.49 -12.25 3.24
N PHE A 99 5.54 -11.62 2.05
CA PHE A 99 6.76 -10.97 1.57
C PHE A 99 7.16 -9.76 2.43
N GLY A 100 6.18 -8.98 2.91
CA GLY A 100 6.41 -7.89 3.86
C GLY A 100 7.04 -8.37 5.16
N ILE A 101 6.53 -9.47 5.73
CA ILE A 101 7.10 -10.12 6.92
C ILE A 101 8.53 -10.57 6.65
N TYR A 102 8.79 -11.20 5.50
CA TYR A 102 10.14 -11.62 5.11
C TYR A 102 11.13 -10.44 5.05
N LEU A 103 10.73 -9.30 4.44
CA LEU A 103 11.57 -8.11 4.38
C LEU A 103 11.83 -7.53 5.77
N PHE A 104 10.81 -7.51 6.63
CA PHE A 104 10.93 -7.04 8.00
C PHE A 104 11.92 -7.89 8.81
N ILE A 105 11.77 -9.22 8.78
CA ILE A 105 12.68 -10.14 9.46
C ILE A 105 14.10 -9.99 8.92
N SER A 106 14.27 -9.93 7.60
CA SER A 106 15.58 -9.74 6.96
C SER A 106 16.28 -8.44 7.39
N HIS A 107 15.50 -7.35 7.52
CA HIS A 107 16.01 -6.08 8.03
C HIS A 107 16.38 -6.14 9.51
N LEU A 108 15.57 -6.81 10.32
CA LEU A 108 15.78 -6.99 11.76
C LEU A 108 17.06 -7.80 12.03
N ILE A 109 17.24 -8.93 11.34
CA ILE A 109 18.46 -9.76 11.41
C ILE A 109 19.69 -8.94 11.01
N SER A 110 19.63 -8.22 9.87
CA SER A 110 20.74 -7.39 9.41
C SER A 110 21.11 -6.32 10.43
N SER A 111 20.11 -5.70 11.06
CA SER A 111 20.31 -4.67 12.08
C SER A 111 20.95 -5.22 13.35
N ILE A 112 20.51 -6.40 13.83
CA ILE A 112 21.13 -7.09 14.97
C ILE A 112 22.58 -7.44 14.67
N ILE A 113 22.86 -8.06 13.51
CA ILE A 113 24.22 -8.45 13.11
C ILE A 113 25.14 -7.21 13.06
N ASN A 114 24.66 -6.12 12.46
CA ASN A 114 25.43 -4.88 12.38
C ASN A 114 25.67 -4.28 13.76
N TYR A 115 24.67 -4.25 14.64
CA TYR A 115 24.83 -3.80 16.02
C TYR A 115 25.89 -4.62 16.77
N MET A 116 25.86 -5.95 16.66
CA MET A 116 26.85 -6.84 17.26
C MET A 116 28.27 -6.62 16.72
N LYS A 117 28.43 -6.45 15.41
CA LYS A 117 29.73 -6.14 14.77
C LYS A 117 30.31 -4.80 15.25
N THR A 118 29.45 -3.79 15.36
CA THR A 118 29.85 -2.45 15.79
C THR A 118 30.27 -2.44 17.27
N ARG A 119 29.60 -3.26 18.11
CA ARG A 119 29.97 -3.45 19.52
C ARG A 119 31.36 -4.09 19.67
N LYS A 120 31.67 -5.14 18.88
CA LYS A 120 32.99 -5.80 18.90
C LYS A 120 34.14 -4.86 18.51
N LYS A 121 33.91 -3.92 17.59
CA LYS A 121 34.94 -2.93 17.17
C LYS A 121 35.25 -1.89 18.24
N LYS A 122 34.27 -1.48 19.06
CA LYS A 122 34.47 -0.49 20.13
C LYS A 122 35.16 -1.05 21.37
N THR A 123 35.21 -2.37 21.56
CA THR A 123 35.94 -3.01 22.67
C THR A 123 37.45 -3.13 22.41
N VAL A 124 37.93 -2.75 21.21
CA VAL A 124 39.36 -2.63 20.91
C VAL A 124 39.73 -1.17 20.61
N PRO A 125 39.95 -0.33 21.63
CA PRO A 125 40.74 0.90 21.47
C PRO A 125 41.99 0.91 22.37
N GLN A 126 43.15 0.97 21.72
CA GLN A 126 44.37 1.71 22.10
C GLN A 126 45.14 1.34 23.39
N GLN A 127 45.59 0.10 23.54
CA GLN A 127 46.65 -0.21 24.53
C GLN A 127 48.08 -0.21 23.96
N ASN A 128 48.27 0.03 22.65
CA ASN A 128 49.59 -0.03 21.99
C ASN A 128 50.08 1.32 21.42
N ALA A 129 49.59 2.46 21.92
CA ALA A 129 49.97 3.79 21.40
C ALA A 129 50.94 4.58 22.29
N ARG A 130 51.65 3.94 23.23
CA ARG A 130 52.76 4.55 23.97
C ARG A 130 53.90 3.54 24.12
N VAL A 131 54.84 3.60 23.18
CA VAL A 131 56.24 3.16 23.34
C VAL A 131 57.04 4.39 23.68
#